data_AF-A0A2E9BR66-F1
#
_entry.id   AF-A0A2E9BR66-F1
#
_cell.length_a   1.000
_cell.length_b   1.000
_cell.length_c   1.000
_cell.angle_alpha   90.00
_cell.angle_beta   90.00
_cell.angle_gamma   90.00
#
_symmetry.space_group_name_H-M   'P 1'
#
loop_
_entity.id
_entity.type
_entity.pdbx_description
1 polymer ?
#
loop_
_entity_poly.entity_id
_entity_poly.type
_entity_poly.pdbx_seq_one_letter_code
_entity_poly.pdbx_strand_id
1 'polypeptide(L)'
;MPVRPSPPVGQLLVLGVAQAVLFVAGALLGRWIGLYFGLDAFGPNGYGNREIFGILLIGLGGGAGVQLARAWYDRRYGKPAP
;
A
#
# COMPACT_ATOMS: atom_id res chain seq x y z
N MET A 1 29.90 13.73 -3.24
CA MET A 1 28.97 12.65 -3.65
C MET A 1 28.47 12.96 -5.05
N PRO A 2 28.48 12.03 -6.02
CA PRO A 2 27.94 12.30 -7.35
C PRO A 2 26.42 12.57 -7.24
N VAL A 3 25.98 13.75 -7.69
CA VAL A 3 24.57 14.13 -7.75
C VAL A 3 23.94 13.31 -8.87
N ARG A 4 23.08 12.35 -8.50
CA ARG A 4 22.30 11.62 -9.50
C ARG A 4 21.29 12.58 -10.14
N PRO A 5 21.12 12.58 -11.46
CA PRO A 5 20.11 13.41 -12.12
C PRO A 5 18.72 13.17 -11.50
N SER A 6 17.98 14.23 -11.24
CA SER A 6 16.60 14.12 -10.75
C SER A 6 15.76 13.32 -11.75
N PRO A 7 14.95 12.35 -11.31
CA PRO A 7 14.06 11.61 -12.19
C PRO A 7 13.13 12.56 -12.95
N PRO A 8 12.85 12.31 -14.24
CA PRO A 8 11.80 13.02 -14.96
C PRO A 8 10.47 12.96 -14.22
N VAL A 9 9.70 14.05 -14.23
CA VAL A 9 8.37 14.13 -13.60
C VAL A 9 7.47 12.95 -13.99
N GLY A 10 7.53 12.50 -15.24
CA GLY A 10 6.77 11.33 -15.70
C GLY A 10 7.06 10.04 -14.93
N GLN A 11 8.32 9.81 -14.51
CA GLN A 11 8.67 8.64 -13.71
C GLN A 11 8.12 8.75 -12.28
N LEU A 12 8.13 9.94 -11.70
CA LEU A 12 7.53 10.19 -10.38
C LEU A 12 6.00 10.02 -10.41
N LEU A 13 5.34 10.42 -11.49
CA LEU A 13 3.92 10.16 -11.69
C LEU A 13 3.62 8.66 -11.77
N VAL A 14 4.44 7.89 -12.49
CA VAL A 14 4.32 6.43 -12.54
C VAL A 14 4.48 5.81 -11.15
N LEU A 15 5.45 6.27 -10.35
CA LEU A 15 5.61 5.82 -8.96
C LEU A 15 4.36 6.12 -8.12
N GLY A 16 3.85 7.35 -8.19
CA GLY A 16 2.65 7.76 -7.43
C GLY A 16 1.41 6.96 -7.82
N VAL A 17 1.17 6.78 -9.12
CA VAL A 17 0.04 5.96 -9.61
C VAL A 17 0.21 4.51 -9.19
N ALA A 18 1.40 3.93 -9.33
CA ALA A 18 1.67 2.56 -8.88
C ALA A 18 1.42 2.39 -7.38
N GLN A 19 1.86 3.36 -6.57
CA GLN A 19 1.62 3.35 -5.13
C GLN A 19 0.13 3.44 -4.80
N ALA A 20 -0.63 4.30 -5.48
CA ALA A 20 -2.07 4.41 -5.26
C ALA A 20 -2.81 3.11 -5.65
N VAL A 21 -2.49 2.53 -6.81
CA VAL A 21 -3.11 1.28 -7.28
C VAL A 21 -2.79 0.13 -6.34
N LEU A 22 -1.53 -0.05 -5.97
CA LEU A 22 -1.14 -1.14 -5.08
C LEU A 22 -1.61 -0.89 -3.63
N PHE A 23 -1.74 0.35 -3.18
CA PHE A 23 -2.37 0.68 -1.90
C PHE A 23 -3.82 0.19 -1.88
N VAL A 24 -4.62 0.54 -2.89
CA VAL A 24 -6.03 0.11 -2.96
C VAL A 24 -6.13 -1.40 -3.10
N ALA A 25 -5.34 -2.02 -3.98
CA ALA A 25 -5.32 -3.47 -4.13
C ALA A 25 -4.91 -4.18 -2.83
N GLY A 26 -3.87 -3.68 -2.15
CA GLY A 26 -3.40 -4.20 -0.88
C GLY A 26 -4.42 -4.03 0.24
N ALA A 27 -5.09 -2.89 0.33
CA ALA A 27 -6.15 -2.64 1.30
C ALA A 27 -7.34 -3.58 1.10
N LEU A 28 -7.74 -3.80 -0.17
CA LEU A 28 -8.79 -4.75 -0.51
C LEU A 28 -8.38 -6.19 -0.16
N LEU A 29 -7.15 -6.60 -0.45
CA LEU A 29 -6.64 -7.91 -0.04
C LEU A 29 -6.63 -8.05 1.49
N GLY A 30 -6.19 -7.02 2.23
CA GLY A 30 -6.25 -6.98 3.68
C GLY A 30 -7.68 -7.16 4.20
N ARG A 31 -8.67 -6.53 3.56
CA ARG A 31 -10.09 -6.73 3.88
C ARG A 31 -10.53 -8.16 3.64
N TRP A 32 -10.21 -8.75 2.49
CA TRP A 32 -10.60 -10.12 2.16
C TRP A 32 -10.00 -11.13 3.13
N ILE A 33 -8.74 -10.93 3.51
CA ILE A 33 -8.07 -11.73 4.54
C ILE A 33 -8.78 -11.55 5.89
N GLY A 34 -9.08 -10.30 6.30
CA GLY A 34 -9.84 -10.02 7.52
C GLY A 34 -11.20 -10.71 7.54
N LEU A 35 -11.96 -10.63 6.45
CA LEU A 35 -13.24 -11.32 6.28
C LEU A 35 -13.10 -12.83 6.42
N TYR A 36 -12.07 -13.44 5.82
CA TYR A 36 -11.80 -14.87 5.95
C TYR A 36 -11.55 -15.30 7.40
N PHE A 37 -10.88 -14.45 8.20
CA PHE A 37 -10.67 -14.68 9.63
C PHE A 37 -11.83 -14.18 10.53
N GLY A 38 -12.93 -13.68 9.96
CA GLY A 38 -14.06 -13.14 10.72
C GLY A 38 -13.78 -11.78 11.40
N LEU A 39 -12.72 -11.10 10.97
CA LEU A 39 -12.30 -9.78 11.38
C LEU A 39 -12.87 -8.75 10.39
N ASP A 40 -14.18 -8.56 10.45
CA ASP A 40 -14.87 -7.62 9.57
C ASP A 40 -14.68 -6.19 10.07
N ALA A 41 -14.01 -5.34 9.29
CA ALA A 41 -13.80 -3.93 9.61
C ALA A 41 -15.10 -3.11 9.68
N PHE A 42 -16.19 -3.59 9.06
CA PHE A 42 -17.48 -2.91 9.00
C PHE A 42 -18.57 -3.64 9.81
N GLY A 43 -18.15 -4.38 10.83
CA GLY A 43 -19.07 -5.12 11.70
C GLY A 43 -20.13 -4.23 12.36
N PRO A 44 -21.31 -4.78 12.66
CA PRO A 44 -22.45 -4.02 13.19
C PRO A 44 -22.22 -3.47 14.61
N ASN A 45 -21.22 -3.98 15.34
CA ASN A 45 -20.96 -3.60 16.71
C ASN A 45 -20.07 -2.34 16.85
N GLY A 46 -19.65 -1.73 15.73
CA GLY A 46 -18.80 -0.53 15.75
C GLY A 46 -17.33 -0.87 16.01
N TYR A 47 -16.68 -0.24 16.99
CA TYR A 47 -15.25 -0.44 17.32
C TYR A 47 -15.00 -1.64 18.24
N GLY A 48 -15.59 -2.80 17.94
CA GLY A 48 -15.23 -4.04 18.62
C GLY A 48 -13.84 -4.52 18.22
N ASN A 49 -13.30 -5.50 18.96
CA ASN A 49 -11.96 -6.02 18.69
C ASN A 49 -11.83 -6.54 17.25
N ARG A 50 -12.86 -7.21 16.72
CA ARG A 50 -12.84 -7.79 15.37
C ARG A 50 -12.77 -6.70 14.30
N GLU A 51 -13.50 -5.62 14.49
CA GLU A 51 -13.55 -4.47 13.61
C GLU A 51 -12.23 -3.69 13.64
N ILE A 52 -11.65 -3.47 14.83
CA ILE A 52 -10.33 -2.86 14.98
C ILE A 52 -9.25 -3.69 14.28
N PHE A 53 -9.24 -5.01 14.49
CA PHE A 53 -8.30 -5.90 13.80
C PHE A 53 -8.54 -5.93 12.28
N GLY A 54 -9.79 -5.86 11.84
CA GLY A 54 -10.15 -5.74 10.42
C GLY A 54 -9.59 -4.45 9.80
N ILE A 55 -9.79 -3.31 10.46
CA ILE A 55 -9.24 -2.01 10.02
C ILE A 55 -7.71 -2.06 9.97
N LEU A 56 -7.08 -2.66 11.00
CA LEU A 56 -5.64 -2.83 11.05
C LEU A 56 -5.13 -3.67 9.88
N LEU A 57 -5.80 -4.79 9.55
CA LEU A 57 -5.47 -5.64 8.41
C LEU A 57 -5.58 -4.90 7.07
N ILE A 58 -6.62 -4.08 6.89
CA ILE A 58 -6.78 -3.24 5.71
C ILE A 58 -5.63 -2.23 5.61
N GLY A 59 -5.31 -1.54 6.71
CA GLY A 59 -4.21 -0.57 6.77
C GLY A 59 -2.85 -1.20 6.48
N LEU A 60 -2.59 -2.37 7.07
CA LEU A 60 -1.37 -3.16 6.82
C LEU A 60 -1.29 -3.64 5.37
N GLY A 61 -2.40 -4.11 4.80
CA GLY A 61 -2.48 -4.50 3.39
C GLY A 61 -2.18 -3.33 2.46
N GLY A 62 -2.79 -2.16 2.70
CA GLY A 62 -2.54 -0.96 1.91
C GLY A 62 -1.10 -0.48 2.03
N GLY A 63 -0.56 -0.41 3.24
CA GLY A 63 0.83 -0.05 3.49
C GLY A 63 1.83 -0.99 2.81
N ALA A 64 1.60 -2.31 2.88
CA ALA A 64 2.40 -3.30 2.17
C ALA A 64 2.35 -3.09 0.65
N GLY A 65 1.17 -2.75 0.10
CA GLY A 65 0.99 -2.42 -1.31
C GLY A 65 1.86 -1.23 -1.76
N VAL A 66 1.89 -0.15 -0.99
CA VAL A 66 2.75 1.03 -1.28
C VAL A 66 4.23 0.63 -1.31
N GLN A 67 4.66 -0.20 -0.36
CA GLN A 67 6.05 -0.65 -0.28
C GLN A 67 6.42 -1.58 -1.45
N LEU A 68 5.50 -2.44 -1.88
CA LEU A 68 5.68 -3.26 -3.08
C LEU A 68 5.78 -2.41 -4.35
N ALA A 69 4.95 -1.37 -4.49
CA ALA A 69 5.04 -0.44 -5.61
C ALA A 69 6.40 0.27 -5.65
N ARG A 70 6.90 0.69 -4.48
CA ARG A 70 8.22 1.30 -4.36
C ARG A 70 9.33 0.32 -4.71
N ALA A 71 9.28 -0.91 -4.19
CA ALA A 71 10.26 -1.95 -4.50
C ALA A 71 10.26 -2.33 -5.99
N TRP A 72 9.08 -2.36 -6.62
CA TRP A 72 8.94 -2.57 -8.06
C TRP A 72 9.53 -1.42 -8.87
N TYR A 73 9.24 -0.17 -8.48
CA TYR A 73 9.78 1.00 -9.14
C TYR A 73 11.31 1.05 -9.04
N ASP A 74 11.86 0.82 -7.85
CA ASP A 74 13.32 0.80 -7.63
C ASP A 74 14.02 -0.28 -8.48
N ARG A 75 13.36 -1.43 -8.72
CA ARG A 75 13.87 -2.47 -9.63
C ARG A 75 13.80 -2.07 -11.10
N ARG A 76 12.79 -1.28 -11.49
CA ARG A 76 12.52 -0.90 -12.89
C ARG A 76 13.30 0.33 -13.34
N TYR A 77 13.44 1.32 -12.46
CA TYR A 77 14.00 2.65 -12.78
C TYR A 77 15.21 3.02 -11.91
N GLY A 78 15.54 2.22 -10.90
CA GLY A 78 16.58 2.56 -9.92
C GLY A 78 16.06 3.49 -8.82
N LYS A 79 16.78 3.54 -7.69
CA LYS A 79 16.39 4.38 -6.54
C LYS A 79 16.42 5.85 -6.94
N PRO A 80 15.30 6.60 -6.84
CA PRO A 80 15.33 8.05 -7.03
C PRO A 80 16.27 8.68 -5.98
N ALA A 81 16.93 9.79 -6.34
CA ALA A 81 17.72 10.55 -5.38
C ALA A 81 16.82 11.03 -4.21
N PRO A 82 17.31 10.99 -2.95
CA PRO A 82 16.53 11.40 -1.78
C PRO A 82 16.16 12.88 -1.81
#